data_AF-A0A524MFR1-F1
#
_entry.id   AF-A0A524MFR1-F1
#
_cell.length_a   1.000
_cell.length_b   1.000
_cell.length_c   1.000
_cell.angle_alpha   90.00
_cell.angle_beta   90.00
_cell.angle_gamma   90.00
#
_symmetry.space_group_name_H-M   'P 1'
#
loop_
_entity.id
_entity.type
_entity.pdbx_description
1 polymer ?
#
loop_
_entity_poly.entity_id
_entity_poly.type
_entity_poly.pdbx_seq_one_letter_code
_entity_poly.pdbx_strand_id
1 'polypeptide(L)'
;MQTTIYYNNEDAYLIGQVDAKGRRERKSRSAVILSILEDYFESDKRLGEILVDLGVISHANLCKGLDLQKSKFTDKLLGDILLEEELVTPEAVERALMIQDRQREEAGNA
;
A
#
# COMPACT_ATOMS: atom_id res chain seq x y z
N MET A 1 -7.82 -20.77 9.25
CA MET A 1 -7.82 -20.82 7.77
C MET A 1 -6.53 -21.47 7.33
N GLN A 2 -6.54 -22.39 6.37
CA GLN A 2 -5.32 -22.97 5.81
C GLN A 2 -5.00 -22.25 4.51
N THR A 3 -3.94 -21.42 4.51
CA THR A 3 -3.47 -20.69 3.33
C THR A 3 -2.19 -21.33 2.84
N THR A 4 -2.15 -21.69 1.55
CA THR A 4 -0.95 -22.24 0.90
C THR A 4 -0.31 -21.14 0.05
N ILE A 5 0.96 -20.83 0.34
CA ILE A 5 1.72 -19.79 -0.38
C ILE A 5 2.80 -20.48 -1.20
N TYR A 6 2.75 -20.31 -2.51
CA TYR A 6 3.76 -20.82 -3.44
C TYR A 6 4.83 -19.75 -3.67
N TYR A 7 6.08 -20.17 -3.64
CA TYR A 7 7.24 -19.34 -3.97
C TYR A 7 8.22 -20.19 -4.76
N ASN A 8 8.94 -19.56 -5.68
CA ASN A 8 9.88 -20.22 -6.58
C ASN A 8 11.33 -19.80 -6.26
N ASN A 9 12.27 -20.17 -7.13
CA ASN A 9 13.69 -19.85 -6.93
C ASN A 9 14.00 -18.34 -7.06
N GLU A 10 13.20 -17.58 -7.80
CA GLU A 10 13.34 -16.13 -7.94
C GLU A 10 12.98 -15.42 -6.61
N ASP A 11 12.07 -16.01 -5.83
CA ASP A 11 11.65 -15.51 -4.52
C ASP A 11 12.63 -15.84 -3.39
N ALA A 12 13.71 -16.58 -3.66
CA ALA A 12 14.65 -17.06 -2.64
C ALA A 12 15.21 -15.94 -1.76
N TYR A 13 15.43 -14.76 -2.35
CA TYR A 13 15.84 -13.57 -1.61
C TYR A 13 14.80 -13.16 -0.55
N LEU A 14 13.53 -13.07 -0.93
CA LEU A 14 12.44 -12.70 -0.03
C LEU A 14 12.25 -13.74 1.07
N ILE A 15 12.32 -15.03 0.74
CA ILE A 15 12.25 -16.12 1.72
C ILE A 15 13.40 -16.04 2.72
N GLY A 16 14.61 -15.70 2.27
CA GLY A 16 15.75 -15.46 3.15
C GLY A 16 15.49 -14.31 4.15
N GLN A 17 14.88 -13.21 3.70
CA GLN A 17 14.51 -12.08 4.55
C GLN A 17 13.43 -12.46 5.58
N VAL A 18 12.41 -13.21 5.15
CA VAL A 18 11.35 -13.73 6.03
C VAL A 18 11.95 -14.61 7.13
N ASP A 19 12.84 -15.55 6.78
CA ASP A 19 13.47 -16.43 7.76
C ASP A 19 14.36 -15.66 8.75
N ALA A 20 15.07 -14.64 8.28
CA ALA A 20 15.86 -13.76 9.14
C ALA A 20 14.98 -12.98 10.12
N LYS A 21 13.85 -12.43 9.66
CA LYS A 21 12.85 -11.78 10.52
C LYS A 21 12.25 -12.78 11.53
N GLY A 22 11.93 -14.00 11.10
CA GLY A 22 11.42 -15.06 11.98
C GLY A 22 12.37 -15.44 13.10
N ARG A 23 13.69 -15.55 12.81
CA ARG A 23 14.70 -15.78 13.85
C ARG A 23 14.77 -14.64 14.87
N ARG A 24 14.71 -13.38 14.42
CA ARG A 24 14.74 -12.20 15.31
C ARG A 24 13.50 -12.12 16.20
N GLU A 25 12.34 -12.41 15.64
CA GLU A 25 11.04 -12.29 16.32
C GLU A 25 10.58 -13.59 17.01
N ARG A 26 11.37 -14.68 16.91
CA ARG A 26 10.99 -16.03 17.37
C ARG A 26 9.65 -16.51 16.80
N LYS A 27 9.39 -16.19 15.53
CA LYS A 27 8.19 -16.59 14.78
C LYS A 27 8.52 -17.63 13.72
N SER A 28 7.57 -18.52 13.42
CA SER A 28 7.67 -19.41 12.27
C SER A 28 7.60 -18.61 10.96
N ARG A 29 8.12 -19.17 9.86
CA ARG A 29 8.03 -18.56 8.53
C ARG A 29 6.59 -18.18 8.18
N SER A 30 5.64 -19.09 8.38
CA SER A 30 4.23 -18.84 8.11
C SER A 30 3.67 -17.69 8.95
N ALA A 31 4.04 -17.61 10.23
CA ALA A 31 3.61 -16.52 11.10
C ALA A 31 4.19 -15.17 10.67
N VAL A 32 5.43 -15.13 10.19
CA VAL A 32 6.04 -13.90 9.65
C VAL A 32 5.36 -13.48 8.35
N ILE A 33 5.10 -14.42 7.44
CA ILE A 33 4.41 -14.10 6.19
C ILE A 33 2.99 -13.59 6.47
N LEU A 34 2.25 -14.27 7.36
CA LEU A 34 0.93 -13.81 7.79
C LEU A 34 1.00 -12.41 8.37
N SER A 35 1.92 -12.13 9.30
CA SER A 35 2.05 -10.78 9.85
C SER A 35 2.40 -9.72 8.80
N ILE A 36 3.20 -10.07 7.77
CA ILE A 36 3.51 -9.14 6.69
C ILE A 36 2.27 -8.87 5.83
N LEU A 37 1.45 -9.90 5.58
CA LEU A 37 0.21 -9.74 4.83
C LEU A 37 -0.81 -8.94 5.64
N GLU A 38 -0.98 -9.25 6.92
CA GLU A 38 -1.79 -8.49 7.87
C GLU A 38 -1.33 -7.03 7.89
N ASP A 39 -0.03 -6.76 8.15
CA ASP A 39 0.54 -5.42 8.08
C ASP A 39 0.25 -4.76 6.72
N TYR A 40 0.41 -5.46 5.59
CA TYR A 40 0.18 -4.88 4.26
C TYR A 40 -1.29 -4.51 4.03
N PHE A 41 -2.25 -5.30 4.53
CA PHE A 41 -3.68 -5.07 4.27
C PHE A 41 -4.38 -4.26 5.37
N GLU A 42 -3.85 -4.27 6.60
CA GLU A 42 -4.40 -3.61 7.79
C GLU A 42 -3.70 -2.29 8.12
N SER A 43 -2.55 -1.98 7.51
CA SER A 43 -1.93 -0.66 7.65
C SER A 43 -2.87 0.44 7.09
N ASP A 44 -2.90 1.59 7.77
CA ASP A 44 -3.56 2.82 7.30
C ASP A 44 -2.89 3.30 6.00
N LYS A 45 -3.36 2.75 4.87
CA LYS A 45 -2.80 3.06 3.56
C LYS A 45 -3.07 4.51 3.21
N ARG A 46 -2.07 5.16 2.64
CA ARG A 46 -2.23 6.51 2.09
C ARG A 46 -3.01 6.43 0.80
N LEU A 47 -3.75 7.49 0.47
CA LEU A 47 -4.54 7.61 -0.76
C LEU A 47 -3.75 7.18 -2.01
N GLY A 48 -2.49 7.62 -2.13
CA GLY A 48 -1.63 7.27 -3.25
C GLY A 48 -1.32 5.76 -3.37
N GLU A 49 -1.15 5.07 -2.24
CA GLU A 49 -0.90 3.63 -2.21
C GLU A 49 -2.16 2.86 -2.62
N ILE A 50 -3.33 3.29 -2.13
CA ILE A 50 -4.63 2.71 -2.52
C ILE A 50 -4.87 2.88 -4.02
N LEU A 51 -4.59 4.05 -4.58
CA LEU A 51 -4.73 4.30 -6.03
C LEU A 51 -3.81 3.39 -6.87
N VAL A 52 -2.60 3.10 -6.38
CA VAL A 52 -1.70 2.15 -7.03
C VAL A 52 -2.20 0.72 -6.92
N ASP A 53 -2.65 0.31 -5.73
CA ASP A 53 -3.19 -1.04 -5.49
C ASP A 53 -4.45 -1.33 -6.31
N LEU A 54 -5.29 -0.31 -6.52
CA LEU A 54 -6.45 -0.38 -7.41
C LEU A 54 -6.07 -0.46 -8.90
N GLY A 55 -4.80 -0.25 -9.25
CA GLY A 55 -4.31 -0.25 -10.63
C GLY A 55 -4.75 0.95 -11.47
N VAL A 56 -5.29 1.99 -10.84
CA VAL A 56 -5.81 3.20 -11.53
C VAL A 56 -4.71 4.22 -11.80
N ILE A 57 -3.58 4.15 -11.10
CA ILE A 57 -2.37 4.91 -11.39
C ILE A 57 -1.13 4.01 -11.33
N SER A 58 -0.07 4.38 -12.05
CA SER A 58 1.24 3.74 -11.93
C SER A 58 2.05 4.33 -10.78
N HIS A 59 3.08 3.61 -10.31
CA HIS A 59 4.06 4.17 -9.36
C HIS A 59 4.74 5.43 -9.91
N ALA A 60 5.01 5.49 -11.21
CA ALA A 60 5.61 6.66 -11.84
C ALA A 60 4.68 7.88 -11.78
N ASN A 61 3.37 7.68 -12.00
CA ASN A 61 2.37 8.75 -11.87
C ASN A 61 2.25 9.24 -10.43
N LEU A 62 2.27 8.31 -9.46
CA LEU A 62 2.28 8.66 -8.04
C LEU A 62 3.53 9.48 -7.67
N CYS A 63 4.71 9.07 -8.11
CA CYS A 63 5.95 9.82 -7.90
C CYS A 63 5.85 11.24 -8.49
N LYS A 64 5.37 11.37 -9.74
CA LYS A 64 5.15 12.68 -10.37
C LYS A 64 4.22 13.57 -9.53
N GLY A 65 3.09 13.04 -9.06
CA GLY A 65 2.15 13.78 -8.21
C GLY A 65 2.77 14.24 -6.89
N LEU A 66 3.54 13.38 -6.23
CA LEU A 66 4.24 13.70 -4.98
C LEU A 66 5.34 14.75 -5.19
N ASP A 67 6.07 14.69 -6.30
CA ASP A 67 7.09 15.69 -6.63
C ASP A 67 6.45 17.05 -6.87
N LEU A 68 5.35 17.09 -7.62
CA LEU A 68 4.57 18.31 -7.84
C LEU A 68 4.01 18.89 -6.54
N GLN A 69 3.52 18.04 -5.63
CA GLN A 69 3.06 18.45 -4.31
C GLN A 69 4.19 19.11 -3.50
N LYS A 70 5.41 18.57 -3.56
CA LYS A 70 6.55 19.15 -2.84
C LYS A 70 7.08 20.44 -3.47
N SER A 71 7.05 20.56 -4.79
CA SER A 71 7.73 21.65 -5.50
C SER A 71 6.82 22.82 -5.89
N LYS A 72 5.56 22.54 -6.26
CA LYS A 72 4.68 23.50 -6.95
C LYS A 72 3.35 23.69 -6.24
N PHE A 73 2.80 22.63 -5.65
CA PHE A 73 1.47 22.61 -5.04
C PHE A 73 1.55 22.21 -3.57
N THR A 74 2.38 22.93 -2.81
CA THR A 74 2.69 22.62 -1.40
C THR A 74 1.50 22.68 -0.45
N ASP A 75 0.44 23.37 -0.87
CA ASP A 75 -0.82 23.57 -0.16
C ASP A 75 -1.95 22.65 -0.65
N LYS A 76 -1.77 21.93 -1.76
CA LYS A 76 -2.82 21.06 -2.32
C LYS A 76 -2.69 19.62 -1.82
N LEU A 77 -3.83 18.93 -1.77
CA LEU A 77 -3.87 17.50 -1.51
C LEU A 77 -3.42 16.72 -2.75
N LEU A 78 -2.87 15.53 -2.51
CA LEU A 78 -2.36 14.68 -3.58
C LEU A 78 -3.45 14.29 -4.58
N GLY A 79 -4.67 14.01 -4.12
CA GLY A 79 -5.81 13.68 -4.97
C GLY A 79 -6.12 14.81 -5.98
N ASP A 80 -6.15 16.05 -5.50
CA ASP A 80 -6.42 17.23 -6.34
C ASP A 80 -5.33 17.41 -7.40
N ILE A 81 -4.06 17.25 -7.01
CA ILE A 81 -2.91 17.36 -7.93
C ILE A 81 -3.00 16.28 -9.02
N LEU A 82 -3.31 15.04 -8.65
CA LEU A 82 -3.42 13.95 -9.61
C LEU A 82 -4.59 14.17 -10.59
N LEU A 83 -5.69 14.77 -10.15
CA LEU A 83 -6.83 15.13 -11.00
C LEU A 83 -6.48 16.28 -11.96
N GLU A 84 -5.86 17.35 -11.45
CA GLU A 84 -5.45 18.50 -12.26
C GLU A 84 -4.41 18.14 -13.32
N GLU A 85 -3.56 17.15 -13.05
CA GLU A 85 -2.56 16.63 -14.00
C GLU A 85 -3.12 15.50 -14.89
N GLU A 86 -4.42 15.20 -14.81
CA GLU A 86 -5.11 14.15 -15.56
C GLU A 86 -4.47 12.75 -15.40
N LEU A 87 -3.84 12.51 -14.24
CA LEU A 87 -3.15 11.25 -13.93
C LEU A 87 -4.09 10.20 -13.33
N VAL A 88 -5.28 10.60 -12.89
CA VAL A 88 -6.31 9.77 -12.24
C VAL A 88 -7.69 10.32 -12.58
N THR A 89 -8.74 9.48 -12.49
CA THR A 89 -10.13 9.94 -12.66
C THR A 89 -10.78 10.32 -11.34
N PRO A 90 -11.79 11.22 -11.33
CA PRO A 90 -12.53 11.58 -10.12
C PRO A 90 -13.12 10.37 -9.39
N GLU A 91 -13.70 9.41 -10.14
CA GLU A 91 -14.34 8.22 -9.59
C GLU A 91 -13.31 7.30 -8.90
N ALA A 92 -12.09 7.28 -9.41
CA ALA A 92 -11.00 6.51 -8.82
C ALA A 92 -10.50 7.14 -7.50
N VAL A 93 -10.43 8.47 -7.42
CA VAL A 93 -10.09 9.19 -6.19
C VAL A 93 -11.17 9.01 -5.14
N GLU A 94 -12.44 9.18 -5.51
CA GLU A 94 -13.59 8.97 -4.61
C GLU A 94 -13.58 7.55 -4.03
N ARG A 95 -13.41 6.53 -4.88
CA ARG A 95 -13.33 5.13 -4.45
C ARG A 95 -12.16 4.90 -3.50
N ALA A 96 -10.99 5.49 -3.78
CA ALA A 96 -9.82 5.33 -2.94
C ALA A 96 -9.98 6.01 -1.57
N LEU A 97 -10.65 7.17 -1.51
CA LEU A 97 -11.00 7.84 -0.26
C LEU A 97 -11.98 7.02 0.58
N MET A 98 -13.02 6.43 -0.03
CA MET A 98 -13.95 5.53 0.67
C MET A 98 -13.23 4.34 1.31
N ILE A 99 -12.24 3.76 0.60
CA ILE A 99 -11.42 2.67 1.15
C ILE A 99 -10.55 3.17 2.30
N GLN A 100 -9.91 4.33 2.14
CA GLN A 100 -9.06 4.93 3.17
C GLN A 100 -9.83 5.23 4.46
N ASP A 101 -11.00 5.85 4.36
CA ASP A 101 -11.82 6.21 5.52
C ASP A 101 -12.28 4.95 6.26
N ARG A 102 -12.71 3.91 5.53
CA ARG A 102 -13.10 2.64 6.14
C ARG A 102 -11.94 1.97 6.89
N GLN A 103 -10.73 1.99 6.33
CA GLN A 103 -9.55 1.44 7.01
C GLN A 103 -9.21 2.21 8.30
N ARG A 104 -9.40 3.54 8.31
CA ARG A 104 -9.20 4.36 9.51
C ARG A 104 -10.25 4.11 10.58
N GLU A 105 -11.51 3.93 10.19
CA GLU A 105 -12.59 3.57 11.12
C GLU A 105 -12.36 2.19 11.73
N GLU A 106 -11.93 1.20 10.95
CA GLU A 106 -11.59 -0.13 11.44
C GLU A 106 -10.38 -0.09 12.40
N ALA A 107 -9.33 0.66 12.07
CA ALA A 107 -8.15 0.82 12.92
C ALA A 107 -8.39 1.65 14.20
N GLY A 108 -9.33 2.60 14.18
CA GLY A 108 -9.70 3.40 15.35
C GLY A 108 -10.62 2.68 16.34
N ASN A 109 -11.25 1.58 15.93
CA ASN A 109 -12.15 0.76 16.74
C ASN A 109 -11.49 -0.53 17.29
N ALA A 110 -10.21 -0.76 16.99
CA ALA A 110 -9.40 -1.90 17.46
C ALA A 110 -8.50 -1.50 18.64
#